data_AF-A0A5C7LNV9-F1
#
_entry.id   AF-A0A5C7LNV9-F1
#
_cell.length_a   1.000
_cell.length_b   1.000
_cell.length_c   1.000
_cell.angle_alpha   90.00
_cell.angle_beta   90.00
_cell.angle_gamma   90.00
#
_symmetry.space_group_name_H-M   'P 1'
#
loop_
_entity.id
_entity.type
_entity.pdbx_description
1 polymer ?
#
loop_
_entity_poly.entity_id
_entity_poly.type
_entity_poly.pdbx_seq_one_letter_code
_entity_poly.pdbx_strand_id
1 'polypeptide(L)'
;MATDISASADVIDVRDIIERFEELETKLSDAHEGESDSPEGTLDEYIREAAQDDAHILHEAATEFLTLQSLLEDLAGYGGDEQWRGDWYPSMLIHDMYFEYYARQLADDISDVKLSNWPYTCIDWAQAARELQPDYSTVDYDGSTFWYQ
;
A
#
# COMPACT_ATOMS: atom_id res chain seq x y z
N MET A 1 -4.75 5.92 -14.21
CA MET A 1 -5.78 4.87 -14.04
C MET A 1 -5.42 4.26 -12.73
N ALA A 2 -6.23 4.43 -11.68
CA ALA A 2 -5.91 3.91 -10.36
C ALA A 2 -5.68 2.39 -10.48
N THR A 3 -4.47 1.96 -10.13
CA THR A 3 -4.13 0.54 -10.01
C THR A 3 -4.89 -0.03 -8.81
N ASP A 4 -5.11 -1.35 -8.79
CA ASP A 4 -5.78 -2.02 -7.68
C ASP A 4 -4.91 -1.92 -6.41
N ILE A 5 -5.42 -1.23 -5.38
CA ILE A 5 -4.79 -1.09 -4.07
C ILE A 5 -5.44 -2.02 -3.02
N SER A 6 -6.22 -3.01 -3.43
CA SER A 6 -6.86 -3.96 -2.51
C SER A 6 -5.86 -4.94 -1.89
N ALA A 7 -6.23 -5.57 -0.78
CA ALA A 7 -5.47 -6.65 -0.15
C ALA A 7 -5.21 -7.86 -1.06
N SER A 8 -5.95 -7.97 -2.18
CA SER A 8 -5.82 -9.05 -3.15
C SER A 8 -4.92 -8.71 -4.34
N ALA A 9 -4.41 -7.48 -4.41
CA ALA A 9 -3.50 -7.07 -5.46
C ALA A 9 -2.15 -7.79 -5.30
N ASP A 10 -1.61 -8.29 -6.42
CA ASP A 10 -0.30 -8.95 -6.44
C ASP A 10 0.84 -7.97 -6.09
N VAL A 11 0.74 -6.74 -6.59
CA VAL A 11 1.66 -5.62 -6.33
C VAL A 11 0.85 -4.34 -6.22
N ILE A 12 1.14 -3.53 -5.20
CA ILE A 12 0.55 -2.20 -5.01
C ILE A 12 1.63 -1.15 -5.19
N ASP A 13 1.38 -0.15 -6.03
CA ASP A 13 2.22 1.04 -6.15
C ASP A 13 1.86 2.02 -5.03
N VAL A 14 2.84 2.43 -4.23
CA VAL A 14 2.58 3.30 -3.07
C VAL A 14 2.07 4.68 -3.50
N ARG A 15 2.35 5.12 -4.73
CA ARG A 15 1.79 6.38 -5.26
C ARG A 15 0.28 6.31 -5.44
N ASP A 16 -0.26 5.13 -5.79
CA ASP A 16 -1.71 4.94 -5.88
C ASP A 16 -2.35 4.98 -4.48
N ILE A 17 -1.66 4.48 -3.45
CA ILE A 17 -2.08 4.60 -2.04
C ILE A 17 -2.12 6.08 -1.61
N ILE A 18 -1.05 6.82 -1.91
CA ILE A 18 -0.95 8.24 -1.59
C ILE A 18 -2.04 9.04 -2.32
N GLU A 19 -2.24 8.82 -3.63
CA GLU A 19 -3.29 9.48 -4.41
C GLU A 19 -4.67 9.21 -3.81
N ARG A 20 -4.94 7.95 -3.44
CA ARG A 20 -6.21 7.59 -2.80
C ARG A 20 -6.38 8.25 -1.44
N PHE A 21 -5.32 8.29 -0.63
CA PHE A 21 -5.32 8.95 0.66
C PHE A 21 -5.66 10.44 0.54
N GLU A 22 -5.04 11.16 -0.41
CA GLU A 22 -5.30 12.58 -0.64
C GLU A 22 -6.71 12.85 -1.20
N GLU A 23 -7.23 11.96 -2.05
CA GLU A 23 -8.62 12.02 -2.53
C GLU A 23 -9.60 11.92 -1.35
N LEU A 24 -9.39 10.95 -0.46
CA LEU A 24 -10.21 10.74 0.74
C LEU A 24 -10.08 11.91 1.71
N GLU A 25 -8.87 12.41 1.96
CA GLU A 25 -8.61 13.57 2.81
C GLU A 25 -9.40 14.78 2.33
N THR A 26 -9.33 15.08 1.03
CA THR A 26 -10.06 16.20 0.41
C THR A 26 -11.55 16.02 0.57
N LYS A 27 -12.08 14.84 0.26
CA LYS A 27 -13.51 14.52 0.36
C LYS A 27 -14.03 14.66 1.79
N LEU A 28 -13.27 14.19 2.78
CA LEU A 28 -13.64 14.27 4.20
C LEU A 28 -13.54 15.71 4.71
N SER A 29 -12.52 16.46 4.29
CA SER A 29 -12.37 17.88 4.60
C SER A 29 -13.52 18.71 4.05
N ASP A 30 -13.88 18.52 2.78
CA ASP A 30 -15.00 19.23 2.14
C ASP A 30 -16.34 18.94 2.84
N ALA A 31 -16.53 17.70 3.30
CA ALA A 31 -17.72 17.31 4.06
C ALA A 31 -17.76 17.97 5.45
N HIS A 32 -16.63 17.96 6.17
CA HIS A 32 -16.50 18.61 7.48
C HIS A 32 -16.79 20.11 7.40
N GLU A 33 -16.24 20.80 6.40
CA GLU A 33 -16.49 22.23 6.18
C GLU A 33 -17.93 22.52 5.70
N GLY A 34 -18.58 21.56 5.03
CA GLY A 34 -19.95 21.69 4.53
C GLY A 34 -21.04 21.56 5.60
N GLU A 35 -20.74 20.98 6.77
CA GLU A 35 -21.73 20.78 7.83
C GLU A 35 -22.12 22.07 8.56
N SER A 36 -21.26 23.10 8.60
CA SER A 36 -21.59 24.47 9.05
C SER A 36 -20.45 25.48 8.84
N ASP A 37 -20.73 26.79 8.87
CA ASP A 37 -19.74 27.90 8.82
C ASP A 37 -18.66 27.85 9.92
N SER A 38 -18.82 26.96 10.91
CA SER A 38 -17.87 26.69 11.99
C SER A 38 -18.11 25.27 12.48
N PRO A 39 -17.52 24.25 11.84
CA PRO A 39 -17.72 22.87 12.27
C PRO A 39 -17.30 22.70 13.74
N GLU A 40 -18.10 21.96 14.50
CA GLU A 40 -17.73 21.59 15.86
C GLU A 40 -16.63 20.52 15.78
N GLY A 41 -15.45 20.81 16.34
CA GLY A 41 -14.34 19.86 16.40
C GLY A 41 -13.34 19.95 15.24
N THR A 42 -12.30 19.13 15.35
CA THR A 42 -11.24 18.98 14.35
C THR A 42 -11.62 17.98 13.25
N LEU A 43 -10.99 18.07 12.08
CA LEU A 43 -11.19 17.10 11.00
C LEU A 43 -10.89 15.66 11.47
N ASP A 44 -9.83 15.47 12.27
CA ASP A 44 -9.46 14.16 12.81
C ASP A 44 -10.54 13.58 13.74
N GLU A 45 -11.26 14.41 14.50
CA GLU A 45 -12.36 13.96 15.35
C GLU A 45 -13.55 13.55 14.47
N TYR A 46 -13.90 14.38 13.49
CA TYR A 46 -14.97 14.08 12.51
C TYR A 46 -14.74 12.74 11.80
N ILE A 47 -13.53 12.50 11.28
CA ILE A 47 -13.19 11.26 10.59
C ILE A 47 -13.36 10.04 11.52
N ARG A 48 -12.89 10.14 12.77
CA ARG A 48 -13.02 9.03 13.73
C ARG A 48 -14.47 8.75 14.10
N GLU A 49 -15.30 9.78 14.25
CA GLU A 49 -16.72 9.63 14.52
C GLU A 49 -17.45 8.99 13.34
N ALA A 50 -17.19 9.49 12.12
CA ALA A 50 -17.74 8.93 10.88
C ALA A 50 -17.35 7.46 10.67
N ALA A 51 -16.10 7.09 10.99
CA ALA A 51 -15.64 5.70 10.88
C ALA A 51 -16.27 4.75 11.91
N GLN A 52 -16.74 5.25 13.06
CA GLN A 52 -17.37 4.44 14.11
C GLN A 52 -18.88 4.26 13.94
N ASP A 53 -19.53 5.16 13.21
CA ASP A 53 -20.97 5.09 12.94
C ASP A 53 -21.22 4.45 11.56
N ASP A 54 -21.55 3.15 11.55
CA ASP A 54 -21.91 2.40 10.34
C ASP A 54 -23.07 3.04 9.54
N ALA A 55 -23.90 3.87 10.17
CA ALA A 55 -24.99 4.58 9.50
C ALA A 55 -24.55 5.92 8.87
N HIS A 56 -23.33 6.37 9.15
CA HIS A 56 -22.79 7.61 8.61
C HIS A 56 -22.55 7.48 7.10
N ILE A 57 -22.93 8.50 6.33
CA ILE A 57 -22.84 8.47 4.86
C ILE A 57 -21.39 8.37 4.36
N LEU A 58 -20.44 8.80 5.18
CA LEU A 58 -19.00 8.73 4.90
C LEU A 58 -18.29 7.62 5.67
N HIS A 59 -19.01 6.69 6.30
CA HIS A 59 -18.43 5.60 7.09
C HIS A 59 -17.33 4.83 6.33
N GLU A 60 -17.63 4.39 5.11
CA GLU A 60 -16.68 3.64 4.29
C GLU A 60 -15.44 4.47 3.97
N ALA A 61 -15.62 5.73 3.56
CA ALA A 61 -14.52 6.64 3.21
C ALA A 61 -13.63 6.95 4.43
N ALA A 62 -14.23 7.16 5.60
CA ALA A 62 -13.52 7.43 6.84
C ALA A 62 -12.76 6.19 7.34
N THR A 63 -13.36 5.00 7.22
CA THR A 63 -12.72 3.73 7.59
C THR A 63 -11.53 3.41 6.68
N GLU A 64 -11.71 3.59 5.36
CA GLU A 64 -10.63 3.44 4.38
C GLU A 64 -9.50 4.44 4.67
N PHE A 65 -9.83 5.72 4.91
CA PHE A 65 -8.84 6.75 5.23
C PHE A 65 -7.99 6.39 6.44
N LEU A 66 -8.61 5.94 7.54
CA LEU A 66 -7.88 5.53 8.75
C LEU A 66 -7.00 4.29 8.50
N THR A 67 -7.45 3.38 7.64
CA THR A 67 -6.67 2.18 7.28
C THR A 67 -5.43 2.57 6.47
N LEU A 68 -5.59 3.43 5.46
CA LEU A 68 -4.47 3.94 4.66
C LEU A 68 -3.55 4.84 5.48
N GLN A 69 -4.08 5.63 6.42
CA GLN A 69 -3.28 6.42 7.36
C GLN A 69 -2.34 5.53 8.16
N SER A 70 -2.88 4.48 8.78
CA SER A 70 -2.08 3.53 9.55
C SER A 70 -1.00 2.86 8.70
N LEU A 71 -1.34 2.45 7.46
CA LEU A 71 -0.38 1.86 6.55
C LEU A 71 0.76 2.84 6.20
N LEU A 72 0.42 4.09 5.86
CA LEU A 72 1.43 5.11 5.53
C LEU A 72 2.31 5.44 6.74
N GLU A 73 1.75 5.48 7.95
CA GLU A 73 2.52 5.66 9.18
C GLU A 73 3.53 4.52 9.41
N ASP A 74 3.14 3.27 9.13
CA ASP A 74 4.03 2.11 9.24
C ASP A 74 5.15 2.11 8.19
N LEU A 75 4.91 2.70 7.02
CA LEU A 75 5.89 2.83 5.93
C LEU A 75 6.78 4.08 6.04
N ALA A 76 6.36 5.09 6.78
CA ALA A 76 7.02 6.39 6.82
C ALA A 76 8.47 6.29 7.30
N GLY A 77 9.40 6.76 6.46
CA GLY A 77 10.83 6.77 6.78
C GLY A 77 11.55 5.44 6.52
N TYR A 78 10.84 4.44 6.02
CA TYR A 78 11.40 3.14 5.66
C TYR A 78 11.59 3.02 4.13
N GLY A 79 12.72 3.54 3.65
CA GLY A 79 13.25 3.23 2.32
C GLY A 79 12.50 3.89 1.14
N GLY A 80 12.92 3.50 -0.06
CA GLY A 80 12.30 3.86 -1.34
C GLY A 80 12.72 5.17 -2.01
N ASP A 81 12.09 5.42 -3.15
CA ASP A 81 12.36 6.54 -4.06
C ASP A 81 11.20 7.57 -4.08
N GLU A 82 10.15 7.35 -3.29
CA GLU A 82 8.97 8.22 -3.27
C GLU A 82 9.00 9.14 -2.04
N GLN A 83 9.00 10.45 -2.29
CA GLN A 83 8.98 11.45 -1.22
C GLN A 83 7.60 12.07 -1.11
N TRP A 84 6.99 11.96 0.07
CA TRP A 84 5.68 12.55 0.34
C TRP A 84 5.61 13.12 1.76
N ARG A 85 5.07 14.34 1.90
CA ARG A 85 4.92 15.07 3.18
C ARG A 85 6.15 15.15 4.10
N GLY A 86 7.35 14.99 3.53
CA GLY A 86 8.62 15.11 4.26
C GLY A 86 9.28 13.78 4.60
N ASP A 87 8.57 12.67 4.43
CA ASP A 87 9.07 11.31 4.62
C ASP A 87 9.34 10.61 3.28
N TRP A 88 10.08 9.51 3.36
CA TRP A 88 10.37 8.62 2.24
C TRP A 88 9.60 7.32 2.40
N TYR A 89 9.08 6.83 1.29
CA TYR A 89 8.22 5.65 1.20
C TYR A 89 8.75 4.67 0.15
N PRO A 90 8.56 3.35 0.35
CA PRO A 90 8.84 2.37 -0.68
C PRO A 90 8.03 2.64 -1.94
N SER A 91 8.53 2.19 -3.09
CA SER A 91 7.83 2.39 -4.37
C SER A 91 6.71 1.36 -4.58
N MET A 92 6.93 0.13 -4.11
CA MET A 92 6.01 -0.99 -4.34
C MET A 92 5.86 -1.86 -3.08
N LEU A 93 4.65 -2.38 -2.89
CA LEU A 93 4.32 -3.41 -1.93
C LEU A 93 4.02 -4.71 -2.69
N ILE A 94 4.71 -5.80 -2.37
CA ILE A 94 4.58 -7.09 -3.07
C ILE A 94 3.83 -8.05 -2.16
N HIS A 95 2.70 -8.58 -2.60
CA HIS A 95 1.90 -9.48 -1.78
C HIS A 95 2.67 -10.77 -1.47
N ASP A 96 2.60 -11.27 -0.23
CA ASP A 96 3.35 -12.46 0.21
C ASP A 96 3.12 -13.68 -0.70
N MET A 97 1.86 -13.96 -1.03
CA MET A 97 1.51 -15.06 -1.95
C MET A 97 2.04 -14.89 -3.38
N TYR A 98 2.40 -13.67 -3.79
CA TYR A 98 2.96 -13.35 -5.10
C TYR A 98 4.49 -13.29 -5.12
N PHE A 99 5.14 -13.30 -3.94
CA PHE A 99 6.57 -13.03 -3.80
C PHE A 99 7.47 -14.00 -4.59
N GLU A 100 7.09 -15.29 -4.68
CA GLU A 100 7.84 -16.26 -5.51
C GLU A 100 7.81 -15.88 -7.00
N TYR A 101 6.65 -15.44 -7.50
CA TYR A 101 6.51 -15.02 -8.88
C TYR A 101 7.28 -13.72 -9.13
N TYR A 102 7.19 -12.76 -8.21
CA TYR A 102 7.99 -11.54 -8.23
C TYR A 102 9.49 -11.84 -8.30
N ALA A 103 10.01 -12.76 -7.46
CA ALA A 103 11.43 -13.13 -7.47
C ALA A 103 11.89 -13.66 -8.84
N ARG A 104 11.01 -14.39 -9.53
CA ARG A 104 11.27 -14.85 -10.90
C ARG A 104 11.24 -13.71 -11.93
N GLN A 105 10.31 -12.77 -11.81
CA GLN A 105 10.27 -11.60 -12.69
C GLN A 105 11.52 -10.74 -12.50
N LEU A 106 11.87 -10.44 -11.24
CA LEU A 106 13.08 -9.71 -10.90
C LEU A 106 14.32 -10.37 -11.50
N ALA A 107 14.44 -11.70 -11.39
CA ALA A 107 15.54 -12.44 -11.99
C ALA A 107 15.55 -12.34 -13.53
N ASP A 108 14.39 -12.36 -14.20
CA ASP A 108 14.30 -12.20 -15.66
C ASP A 108 14.75 -10.80 -16.06
N ASP A 109 14.29 -9.78 -15.34
CA ASP A 109 14.55 -8.36 -15.59
C ASP A 109 16.03 -7.98 -15.43
N ILE A 110 16.72 -8.54 -14.43
CA ILE A 110 18.15 -8.28 -14.21
C ILE A 110 19.07 -9.15 -15.07
N SER A 111 18.55 -10.19 -15.70
CA SER A 111 19.37 -11.16 -16.43
C SER A 111 19.40 -10.89 -17.93
N ASP A 112 20.58 -11.06 -18.53
CA ASP A 112 20.74 -11.00 -20.00
C ASP A 112 20.29 -12.30 -20.70
N VAL A 113 19.67 -13.23 -19.98
CA VAL A 113 19.34 -14.58 -20.47
C VAL A 113 17.87 -14.89 -20.24
N LYS A 114 17.26 -15.64 -21.17
CA LYS A 114 15.88 -16.07 -20.97
C LYS A 114 15.82 -17.19 -19.93
N LEU A 115 15.16 -16.95 -18.82
CA LEU A 115 14.98 -17.95 -17.76
C LEU A 115 14.14 -19.16 -18.20
N SER A 116 13.41 -19.05 -19.31
CA SER A 116 12.69 -20.16 -19.95
C SER A 116 13.60 -21.18 -20.65
N ASN A 117 14.90 -20.90 -20.80
CA ASN A 117 15.86 -21.82 -21.40
C ASN A 117 16.52 -22.72 -20.35
N TRP A 118 16.86 -23.95 -20.74
CA TRP A 118 17.79 -24.77 -19.97
C TRP A 118 19.15 -24.04 -19.86
N PRO A 119 19.81 -24.01 -18.69
CA PRO A 119 19.49 -24.74 -17.44
C PRO A 119 18.59 -24.00 -16.43
N TYR A 120 18.15 -22.78 -16.72
CA TYR A 120 17.42 -21.92 -15.77
C TYR A 120 16.00 -22.43 -15.43
N THR A 121 15.43 -23.28 -16.27
CA THR A 121 14.19 -24.01 -15.96
C THR A 121 14.34 -25.02 -14.83
N CYS A 122 15.55 -25.29 -14.36
CA CYS A 122 15.83 -26.19 -13.24
C CYS A 122 16.00 -25.47 -11.88
N ILE A 123 15.85 -24.14 -11.83
CA ILE A 123 15.95 -23.37 -10.59
C ILE A 123 14.76 -23.70 -9.66
N ASP A 124 15.05 -23.91 -8.38
CA ASP A 124 14.04 -23.98 -7.32
C ASP A 124 13.64 -22.54 -6.91
N TRP A 125 12.60 -22.02 -7.54
CA TRP A 125 12.13 -20.65 -7.31
C TRP A 125 11.57 -20.43 -5.90
N ALA A 126 10.97 -21.45 -5.29
CA ALA A 126 10.49 -21.37 -3.92
C ALA A 126 11.66 -21.25 -2.92
N GLN A 127 12.79 -21.91 -3.17
CA GLN A 127 14.01 -21.67 -2.40
C GLN A 127 14.58 -20.28 -2.67
N ALA A 128 14.72 -19.88 -3.94
CA ALA A 128 15.28 -18.58 -4.31
C ALA A 128 14.49 -17.42 -3.68
N ALA A 129 13.16 -17.48 -3.69
CA ALA A 129 12.29 -16.49 -3.08
C ALA A 129 12.52 -16.38 -1.56
N ARG A 130 12.62 -17.51 -0.85
CA ARG A 130 12.92 -17.52 0.60
C ARG A 130 14.31 -16.97 0.93
N GLU A 131 15.28 -17.14 0.04
CA GLU A 131 16.62 -16.58 0.21
C GLU A 131 16.67 -15.07 -0.12
N LEU A 132 15.72 -14.56 -0.90
CA LEU A 132 15.55 -13.14 -1.23
C LEU A 132 14.79 -12.36 -0.13
N GLN A 133 13.82 -12.99 0.53
CA GLN A 133 12.99 -12.36 1.59
C GLN A 133 13.77 -11.59 2.67
N PRO A 134 14.95 -12.03 3.16
CA PRO A 134 15.72 -11.29 4.17
C PRO A 134 16.17 -9.89 3.75
N ASP A 135 16.17 -9.59 2.45
CA ASP A 135 16.51 -8.26 1.91
C ASP A 135 15.30 -7.31 1.88
N TYR A 136 14.12 -7.79 2.28
CA TYR A 136 12.86 -7.07 2.31
C TYR A 136 12.32 -6.96 3.75
N SER A 137 11.54 -5.93 4.00
CA SER A 137 10.74 -5.73 5.21
C SER A 137 9.27 -6.02 4.92
N THR A 138 8.46 -6.20 5.97
CA THR A 138 7.04 -6.54 5.84
C THR A 138 6.15 -5.49 6.46
N VAL A 139 4.97 -5.30 5.88
CA VAL A 139 3.86 -4.52 6.45
C VAL A 139 2.56 -5.31 6.32
N ASP A 140 1.66 -5.17 7.28
CA ASP A 140 0.34 -5.78 7.23
C ASP A 140 -0.70 -4.74 6.76
N TYR A 141 -1.51 -5.12 5.79
CA TYR A 141 -2.54 -4.27 5.22
C TYR A 141 -3.79 -5.09 4.90
N ASP A 142 -4.92 -4.70 5.49
CA ASP A 142 -6.24 -5.32 5.31
C ASP A 142 -6.21 -6.87 5.45
N GLY A 143 -5.45 -7.35 6.45
CA GLY A 143 -5.32 -8.77 6.79
C GLY A 143 -4.35 -9.56 5.91
N SER A 144 -3.70 -8.92 4.93
CA SER A 144 -2.65 -9.50 4.09
C SER A 144 -1.28 -8.93 4.45
N THR A 145 -0.24 -9.74 4.29
CA THR A 145 1.15 -9.29 4.46
C THR A 145 1.77 -8.93 3.12
N PHE A 146 2.41 -7.78 3.06
CA PHE A 146 3.14 -7.28 1.91
C PHE A 146 4.63 -7.09 2.23
N TRP A 147 5.47 -7.28 1.22
CA TRP A 147 6.92 -7.09 1.27
C TRP A 147 7.32 -5.80 0.57
N TYR A 148 8.26 -5.06 1.15
CA TYR A 148 8.81 -3.83 0.59
C TYR A 148 10.31 -3.70 0.90
N GLN A 149 11.00 -2.83 0.17
CA GLN A 149 12.44 -2.56 0.33
C GLN A 149 12.71 -1.06 0.38
#